data_AF-G1VXN5-F1
#
_entry.id   AF-G1VXN5-F1
#
_cell.length_a   1.000
_cell.length_b   1.000
_cell.length_c   1.000
_cell.angle_alpha   90.00
_cell.angle_beta   90.00
_cell.angle_gamma   90.00
#
_symmetry.space_group_name_H-M   'P 1'
#
loop_
_entity.id
_entity.type
_entity.pdbx_description
1 polymer ?
#
loop_
_entity_poly.entity_id
_entity_poly.type
_entity_poly.pdbx_seq_one_letter_code
_entity_poly.pdbx_strand_id
1 'polypeptide(L)'
;MKKQVSFQTYSYFYKNAQQCTNKENFIEDVMSLDYNDWAIGYSADEINDILNYIYELAHCSIAALREKLGLTKVAMADIYITSKRTLLAWEKGERQISDMDRLLISYTVFTDVSYAPDSIYII
;
A
#
# COMPACT_ATOMS: atom_id res chain seq x y z
N MET A 1 -18.91 -12.73 5.02
CA MET A 1 -17.63 -12.25 5.55
C MET A 1 -17.24 -11.02 4.74
N LYS A 2 -16.88 -9.89 5.35
CA LYS A 2 -16.42 -8.72 4.58
C LYS A 2 -15.07 -9.09 3.96
N LYS A 3 -14.96 -9.00 2.63
CA LYS A 3 -13.69 -9.19 1.91
C LYS A 3 -12.72 -8.11 2.39
N GLN A 4 -11.68 -8.50 3.14
CA GLN A 4 -10.64 -7.59 3.57
C GLN A 4 -9.31 -8.33 3.69
N VAL A 5 -8.27 -7.79 3.05
CA VAL A 5 -6.89 -8.28 3.22
C VAL A 5 -6.39 -7.85 4.59
N SER A 6 -5.92 -8.81 5.39
CA SER A 6 -5.41 -8.53 6.74
C SER A 6 -4.10 -7.74 6.69
N PHE A 7 -3.76 -7.04 7.77
CA PHE A 7 -2.46 -6.37 7.90
C PHE A 7 -1.29 -7.34 7.71
N GLN A 8 -1.39 -8.57 8.23
CA GLN A 8 -0.34 -9.59 8.10
C GLN A 8 -0.13 -9.99 6.64
N THR A 9 -1.23 -10.26 5.93
CA THR A 9 -1.21 -10.59 4.50
C THR A 9 -0.64 -9.43 3.67
N TYR A 10 -1.12 -8.21 3.93
CA TYR A 10 -0.63 -7.01 3.25
C TYR A 10 0.87 -6.82 3.49
N SER A 11 1.32 -6.95 4.75
CA SER A 11 2.73 -6.77 5.12
C SER A 11 3.65 -7.77 4.44
N TYR A 12 3.19 -9.01 4.26
CA TYR A 12 3.91 -10.04 3.52
C TYR A 12 4.09 -9.64 2.05
N PHE A 13 3.01 -9.31 1.36
CA PHE A 13 3.07 -8.92 -0.05
C PHE A 13 3.79 -7.62 -0.29
N TYR A 14 3.61 -6.63 0.58
CA TYR A 14 4.32 -5.36 0.51
C TYR A 14 5.84 -5.55 0.59
N LYS A 15 6.32 -6.38 1.53
CA LYS A 15 7.75 -6.68 1.66
C LYS A 15 8.32 -7.43 0.46
N ASN A 16 7.57 -8.39 -0.08
CA ASN A 16 7.97 -9.09 -1.30
C ASN A 16 8.04 -8.11 -2.48
N ALA A 17 7.01 -7.27 -2.65
CA ALA A 17 6.98 -6.27 -3.70
C ALA A 17 8.20 -5.33 -3.63
N GLN A 18 8.59 -4.85 -2.45
CA GLN A 18 9.80 -4.01 -2.30
C GLN A 18 11.11 -4.66 -2.78
N GLN A 19 11.17 -5.99 -2.85
CA GLN A 19 12.33 -6.74 -3.33
C GLN A 19 12.26 -7.04 -4.83
N CYS A 20 11.10 -6.84 -5.46
CA CYS A 20 10.83 -7.14 -6.86
C CYS A 20 10.87 -5.88 -7.72
N THR A 21 11.84 -5.78 -8.63
CA THR A 21 11.92 -4.68 -9.60
C THR A 21 10.92 -4.81 -10.76
N ASN A 22 10.40 -6.02 -10.99
CA ASN A 22 9.40 -6.29 -12.02
C ASN A 22 8.07 -6.68 -11.35
N LYS A 23 7.00 -6.00 -11.77
CA LYS A 23 5.65 -6.18 -11.22
C LYS A 23 5.04 -7.51 -11.63
N GLU A 24 5.20 -7.90 -12.89
CA GLU A 24 4.65 -9.13 -13.44
C GLU A 24 5.21 -10.34 -12.69
N ASN A 25 6.53 -10.37 -12.42
CA ASN A 25 7.17 -11.41 -11.62
C ASN A 25 6.58 -11.48 -10.20
N PHE A 26 6.38 -10.34 -9.54
CA PHE A 26 5.77 -10.31 -8.20
C PHE A 26 4.35 -10.92 -8.20
N ILE A 27 3.54 -10.59 -9.21
CA ILE A 27 2.18 -11.11 -9.33
C ILE A 27 2.22 -12.62 -9.61
N GLU A 28 3.04 -13.06 -10.56
CA GLU A 28 3.17 -14.46 -10.95
C GLU A 28 3.65 -15.33 -9.78
N ASP A 29 4.66 -14.86 -9.04
CA ASP A 29 5.17 -15.52 -7.84
C ASP A 29 4.07 -15.69 -6.78
N VAL A 30 3.29 -14.65 -6.49
CA VAL A 30 2.23 -14.71 -5.47
C VAL A 30 1.06 -15.59 -5.92
N MET A 31 0.68 -15.52 -7.20
CA MET A 31 -0.41 -16.32 -7.75
C MET A 31 -0.06 -17.81 -7.86
N SER A 32 1.23 -18.16 -7.91
CA SER A 32 1.73 -19.53 -7.89
C SER A 32 1.69 -20.20 -6.51
N LEU A 33 1.39 -19.46 -5.43
CA LEU A 33 1.32 -20.00 -4.07
C LEU A 33 0.01 -20.80 -3.88
N ASP A 34 0.14 -22.11 -3.72
CA ASP A 34 -0.97 -23.06 -3.54
C ASP A 34 -1.81 -22.84 -2.26
N TYR A 35 -1.34 -22.02 -1.30
CA TYR A 35 -1.97 -21.81 0.01
C TYR A 35 -2.30 -20.33 0.25
N ASN A 36 -3.41 -19.85 -0.33
CA ASN A 36 -3.84 -18.46 -0.19
C ASN A 36 -5.24 -18.36 0.43
N ASP A 37 -5.37 -18.70 1.71
CA ASP A 37 -6.63 -18.54 2.48
C ASP A 37 -7.17 -17.09 2.45
N TRP A 38 -6.28 -16.11 2.27
CA TRP A 38 -6.65 -14.71 2.13
C TRP A 38 -7.43 -14.41 0.84
N ALA A 39 -7.25 -15.22 -0.20
CA ALA A 39 -7.87 -15.08 -1.50
C ALA A 39 -9.27 -15.74 -1.56
N ILE A 40 -9.68 -16.45 -0.51
CA ILE A 40 -10.99 -17.09 -0.43
C ILE A 40 -12.09 -16.04 -0.63
N GLY A 41 -12.89 -16.24 -1.68
CA GLY A 41 -14.00 -15.37 -2.04
C GLY A 41 -13.63 -14.22 -2.99
N TYR A 42 -12.37 -14.05 -3.38
CA TYR A 42 -11.97 -13.14 -4.45
C TYR A 42 -11.90 -13.86 -5.80
N SER A 43 -12.25 -13.17 -6.86
CA SER A 43 -12.00 -13.58 -8.25
C SER A 43 -10.52 -13.37 -8.61
N ALA A 44 -10.06 -14.01 -9.69
CA ALA A 44 -8.70 -13.84 -10.19
C ALA A 44 -8.38 -12.37 -10.54
N ASP A 45 -9.34 -11.64 -11.13
CA ASP A 45 -9.20 -10.23 -11.45
C ASP A 45 -9.07 -9.37 -10.18
N GLU A 46 -9.93 -9.59 -9.18
CA GLU A 46 -9.83 -8.89 -7.89
C GLU A 46 -8.48 -9.16 -7.19
N ILE A 47 -7.99 -10.40 -7.24
CA ILE A 47 -6.67 -10.78 -6.70
C ILE A 47 -5.58 -10.02 -7.43
N ASN A 48 -5.59 -10.03 -8.76
CA ASN A 48 -4.62 -9.33 -9.57
C ASN A 48 -4.63 -7.83 -9.27
N ASP A 49 -5.79 -7.21 -9.15
CA ASP A 49 -5.87 -5.78 -8.86
C ASP A 49 -5.37 -5.43 -7.45
N ILE A 50 -5.66 -6.28 -6.45
CA ILE A 50 -5.11 -6.14 -5.10
C ILE A 50 -3.58 -6.19 -5.14
N LEU A 51 -3.00 -7.17 -5.85
CA LEU A 51 -1.56 -7.33 -5.95
C LEU A 51 -0.91 -6.17 -6.71
N ASN A 52 -1.51 -5.73 -7.83
CA ASN A 52 -1.06 -4.54 -8.55
C ASN A 52 -1.02 -3.32 -7.62
N TYR A 53 -2.08 -3.10 -6.85
CA TYR A 53 -2.15 -1.95 -5.96
C TYR A 53 -1.14 -2.03 -4.82
N ILE A 54 -0.93 -3.21 -4.22
CA ILE A 54 0.13 -3.42 -3.22
C ILE A 54 1.51 -3.09 -3.81
N TYR A 55 1.78 -3.53 -5.04
CA TYR A 55 3.04 -3.25 -5.72
C TYR A 55 3.26 -1.75 -5.96
N GLU A 56 2.23 -1.04 -6.43
CA GLU A 56 2.28 0.41 -6.60
C GLU A 56 2.59 1.13 -5.29
N LEU A 57 1.91 0.75 -4.21
CA LEU A 57 2.11 1.36 -2.91
C LEU A 57 3.52 1.10 -2.35
N ALA A 58 4.07 -0.09 -2.57
CA ALA A 58 5.44 -0.44 -2.18
C ALA A 58 6.52 0.42 -2.85
N HIS A 59 6.26 0.90 -4.07
CA HIS A 59 7.22 1.65 -4.87
C HIS A 59 6.96 3.16 -4.92
N CYS A 60 5.79 3.62 -4.48
CA CYS A 60 5.47 5.04 -4.52
C CYS A 60 6.18 5.85 -3.42
N SER A 61 6.28 7.16 -3.64
CA SER A 61 6.92 8.09 -2.70
C SER A 61 6.03 8.37 -1.48
N ILE A 62 6.62 8.86 -0.39
CA ILE A 62 5.84 9.28 0.79
C ILE A 62 4.87 10.41 0.46
N ALA A 63 5.24 11.30 -0.48
CA ALA A 63 4.35 12.34 -0.97
C ALA A 63 3.13 11.75 -1.68
N ALA A 64 3.33 10.72 -2.52
CA ALA A 64 2.24 10.03 -3.21
C ALA A 64 1.32 9.29 -2.22
N LEU A 65 1.85 8.64 -1.20
CA LEU A 65 1.05 8.02 -0.13
C LEU A 65 0.18 9.06 0.58
N ARG A 66 0.77 10.22 0.93
CA ARG A 66 0.04 11.33 1.54
C ARG A 66 -1.09 11.85 0.65
N GLU A 67 -0.81 12.03 -0.63
CA GLU A 67 -1.77 12.54 -1.61
C GLU A 67 -2.94 11.57 -1.83
N LYS A 68 -2.67 10.26 -1.85
CA LYS A 68 -3.72 9.22 -1.91
C LYS A 68 -4.63 9.25 -0.68
N LEU A 69 -4.12 9.64 0.48
CA LEU A 69 -4.92 9.86 1.70
C LEU A 69 -5.64 11.22 1.74
N GLY A 70 -5.45 12.09 0.73
CA GLY A 70 -6.00 13.44 0.73
C GLY A 70 -5.44 14.33 1.85
N LEU A 71 -4.30 13.98 2.44
CA LEU A 71 -3.77 14.66 3.62
C LEU A 71 -2.90 15.86 3.25
N THR A 72 -3.07 16.94 4.01
CA THR A 72 -2.07 18.00 4.04
C THR A 72 -0.81 17.51 4.76
N LYS A 73 0.32 18.18 4.54
CA LYS A 73 1.58 17.89 5.26
C LYS A 73 1.44 18.07 6.78
N VAL A 74 0.57 18.97 7.23
CA VAL A 74 0.30 19.19 8.65
C VAL A 74 -0.49 18.01 9.21
N ALA A 75 -1.60 17.66 8.56
CA ALA A 75 -2.45 16.56 9.00
C ALA A 75 -1.71 15.21 9.05
N MET A 76 -0.87 14.90 8.05
CA MET A 76 -0.07 13.68 8.07
C MET A 76 0.98 13.69 9.19
N ALA A 77 1.59 14.84 9.47
CA ALA A 77 2.56 14.96 10.55
C ALA A 77 1.89 14.71 11.92
N ASP A 78 0.68 15.23 12.11
CA ASP A 78 -0.10 15.03 13.33
C ASP A 78 -0.55 13.56 13.50
N ILE A 79 -1.08 12.94 12.44
CA ILE A 79 -1.55 11.54 12.46
C ILE A 79 -0.44 10.56 12.81
N TYR A 80 0.72 10.70 12.18
CA TYR A 80 1.87 9.79 12.38
C TYR A 80 2.87 10.31 13.43
N ILE A 81 2.42 11.23 14.31
CA ILE A 81 3.17 11.77 15.45
C ILE A 81 4.62 12.12 15.06
N THR A 82 4.78 12.85 13.94
CA THR A 82 6.06 13.29 13.41
C THR A 82 6.07 14.81 13.23
N SER A 83 7.25 15.39 13.04
CA SER A 83 7.33 16.84 12.77
C SER A 83 7.11 17.12 11.28
N LYS A 84 6.47 18.25 10.94
CA LYS A 84 6.36 18.71 9.54
C LYS A 84 7.72 18.77 8.83
N ARG A 85 8.78 19.15 9.57
CA ARG A 85 10.16 19.15 9.06
C ARG A 85 10.64 17.75 8.69
N THR A 86 10.37 16.76 9.56
CA THR A 86 10.70 15.36 9.30
C THR A 86 9.95 14.83 8.09
N LEU A 87 8.64 15.10 7.99
CA LEU A 87 7.83 14.70 6.84
C LEU A 87 8.38 15.30 5.52
N LEU A 88 8.72 16.60 5.52
CA LEU A 88 9.33 17.24 4.36
C LEU A 88 10.67 16.59 3.96
N ALA A 89 11.50 16.23 4.94
CA ALA A 89 12.76 15.53 4.68
C ALA A 89 12.53 14.12 4.10
N TRP A 90 11.50 13.41 4.56
CA TRP A 90 11.09 12.12 3.99
C TRP A 90 10.61 12.27 2.53
N GLU A 91 9.73 13.25 2.25
CA GLU A 91 9.21 13.47 0.89
C GLU A 91 10.29 13.84 -0.12
N LYS A 92 11.35 14.53 0.31
CA LYS A 92 12.49 14.90 -0.54
C LYS A 92 13.58 13.83 -0.62
N GLY A 93 13.49 12.75 0.16
CA GLY A 93 14.56 11.77 0.30
C GLY A 93 15.79 12.27 1.07
N GLU A 94 15.71 13.43 1.73
CA GLU A 94 16.77 13.97 2.60
C GLU A 94 16.93 13.15 3.89
N ARG A 95 15.89 12.40 4.27
CA ARG A 95 15.90 11.50 5.42
C ARG A 95 15.17 10.19 5.08
N GLN A 96 15.75 9.07 5.49
CA GLN A 96 15.10 7.77 5.37
C GLN A 96 13.96 7.65 6.41
N ILE A 97 12.82 7.14 5.95
CA ILE A 97 11.70 6.71 6.80
C ILE A 97 11.95 5.27 7.26
N SER A 98 11.49 4.89 8.46
CA SER A 98 11.60 3.50 8.90
C SER A 98 10.69 2.59 8.05
N ASP A 99 11.09 1.33 7.86
CA ASP A 99 10.28 0.37 7.09
C ASP A 99 8.90 0.16 7.72
N MET A 100 8.81 0.18 9.05
CA MET A 100 7.55 0.03 9.77
C MET A 100 6.63 1.24 9.60
N ASP A 101 7.15 2.47 9.70
CA ASP A 101 6.33 3.67 9.49
C ASP A 101 5.81 3.72 8.06
N ARG A 102 6.68 3.40 7.08
CA ARG A 102 6.28 3.36 5.67
C ARG A 102 5.22 2.30 5.42
N LEU A 103 5.39 1.11 5.99
CA LEU A 103 4.42 0.02 5.91
C LEU A 103 3.06 0.41 6.52
N LEU A 104 3.05 1.07 7.68
CA LEU A 104 1.83 1.52 8.35
C LEU A 104 1.10 2.60 7.53
N ILE A 105 1.82 3.60 7.03
CA ILE A 105 1.24 4.62 6.14
C ILE A 105 0.63 3.95 4.91
N SER A 106 1.39 3.06 4.27
CA SER A 106 0.98 2.35 3.07
C SER A 106 -0.26 1.47 3.28
N TYR A 107 -0.33 0.76 4.40
CA TYR A 107 -1.52 -0.02 4.78
C TYR A 107 -2.72 0.88 5.08
N THR A 108 -2.49 2.06 5.66
CA THR A 108 -3.57 3.05 5.84
C THR A 108 -4.14 3.44 4.49
N VAL A 109 -3.29 3.74 3.49
CA VAL A 109 -3.75 4.02 2.12
C VAL A 109 -4.56 2.86 1.54
N PHE A 110 -4.03 1.64 1.67
CA PHE A 110 -4.67 0.43 1.16
C PHE A 110 -6.06 0.16 1.76
N THR A 111 -6.28 0.58 3.02
CA THR A 111 -7.54 0.34 3.74
C THR A 111 -8.50 1.51 3.68
N ASP A 112 -7.99 2.74 3.58
CA ASP A 112 -8.77 3.98 3.43
C ASP A 112 -9.34 4.10 2.01
N VAL A 113 -8.54 3.70 1.01
CA VAL A 113 -9.05 3.24 -0.28
C VAL A 113 -9.56 1.81 -0.09
N SER A 114 -10.55 1.64 0.78
CA SER A 114 -11.37 0.44 0.75
C SER A 114 -11.88 0.31 -0.67
N TYR A 115 -11.34 -0.67 -1.39
CA TYR A 115 -11.74 -1.11 -2.72
C TYR A 115 -13.29 -1.08 -2.81
N ALA A 116 -13.83 0.04 -3.27
CA ALA A 116 -15.21 0.16 -3.67
C ALA A 116 -15.15 -0.21 -5.15
N PRO A 117 -15.72 -1.36 -5.56
CA PRO A 117 -15.72 -1.77 -6.96
C PRO A 117 -16.36 -0.71 -7.89
N ASP A 118 -16.99 0.33 -7.33
CA ASP A 118 -17.79 1.34 -8.03
C ASP A 118 -17.27 2.78 -7.90
N SER A 119 -16.04 3.03 -7.43
CA SER A 119 -15.56 4.40 -7.17
C SER A 119 -14.26 4.76 -7.91
N ILE A 120 -14.21 4.54 -9.22
CA ILE A 120 -13.38 5.37 -10.12
C ILE A 120 -14.29 6.46 -10.68
N TYR A 121 -14.44 7.57 -9.95
CA TYR A 121 -14.85 8.82 -10.57
C TYR A 121 -13.60 9.52 -11.06
N ILE A 122 -13.44 9.50 -12.39
CA ILE A 122 -12.62 10.46 -13.12
C ILE A 122 -13.23 11.84 -12.88
N ILE A 123 -12.43 12.76 -12.33
CA ILE A 123 -12.56 14.20 -12.60
C ILE A 123 -11.17 14.70 -12.95
#